data_AF-A0A956A0J0-F1
#
_entry.id   AF-A0A956A0J0-F1
#
_cell.length_a   1.000
_cell.length_b   1.000
_cell.length_c   1.000
_cell.angle_alpha   90.00
_cell.angle_beta   90.00
_cell.angle_gamma   90.00
#
_symmetry.space_group_name_H-M   'P 1'
#
loop_
_entity.id
_entity.type
_entity.pdbx_description
1 polymer ?
#
loop_
_entity_poly.entity_id
_entity_poly.type
_entity_poly.pdbx_seq_one_letter_code
_entity_poly.pdbx_strand_id
1 'polypeptide(L)'
;MIIDIDAHFEPGSDWLERYPELARRLPPLNPGALAVDAIVGDLLRGVPEAERPPFEELVPPGAAILYGKEKAQEAERRAEFEGRNQFQVANAAARVKWLDEQGIAQQHVICLSGIAYNLQVADAALRRDVIRACN
;
A
#
# COMPACT_ATOMS: atom_id res chain seq x y z
N MET A 1 26.41 -3.61 -5.32
CA MET A 1 25.40 -4.34 -4.51
C MET A 1 24.35 -3.34 -4.11
N ILE A 2 23.12 -3.47 -4.61
CA ILE A 2 22.01 -2.57 -4.28
C ILE A 2 21.16 -3.22 -3.19
N ILE A 3 20.83 -2.46 -2.15
CA ILE A 3 19.86 -2.83 -1.12
C ILE A 3 18.72 -1.82 -1.22
N ASP A 4 17.53 -2.30 -1.54
CA ASP A 4 16.31 -1.49 -1.58
C ASP A 4 15.56 -1.66 -0.26
N ILE A 5 15.49 -0.58 0.52
CA ILE A 5 14.92 -0.63 1.88
C ILE A 5 13.44 -0.22 1.92
N ASP A 6 12.88 0.25 0.81
CA ASP A 6 11.56 0.88 0.80
C ASP A 6 10.73 0.39 -0.39
N ALA A 7 10.38 -0.90 -0.33
CA ALA A 7 9.54 -1.49 -1.34
C ALA A 7 8.24 -2.01 -0.73
N HIS A 8 7.22 -2.11 -1.57
CA HIS A 8 5.86 -2.39 -1.12
C HIS A 8 5.27 -3.60 -1.86
N PHE A 9 4.30 -4.26 -1.23
CA PHE A 9 3.44 -5.25 -1.87
C PHE A 9 2.00 -5.18 -1.34
N GLU A 10 1.04 -5.52 -2.18
CA GLU A 10 -0.35 -5.74 -1.77
C GLU A 10 -0.58 -7.25 -1.58
N PRO A 11 -1.00 -7.72 -0.40
CA PRO A 11 -1.18 -9.15 -0.13
C PRO A 11 -2.31 -9.82 -0.90
N GLY A 12 -3.27 -9.08 -1.45
CA GLY A 12 -4.39 -9.63 -2.23
C GLY A 12 -5.69 -9.70 -1.46
N SER A 13 -6.68 -10.45 -1.94
CA SER A 13 -7.96 -10.65 -1.24
C SER A 13 -7.97 -11.87 -0.33
N ASP A 14 -7.02 -12.78 -0.51
CA ASP A 14 -6.94 -14.09 0.13
C ASP A 14 -6.16 -14.11 1.45
N TRP A 15 -5.36 -13.06 1.74
CA TRP A 15 -4.50 -13.05 2.93
C TRP A 15 -5.24 -13.11 4.28
N LEU A 16 -6.54 -12.81 4.31
CA LEU A 16 -7.39 -12.94 5.48
C LEU A 16 -8.21 -14.24 5.51
N GLU A 17 -8.09 -15.14 4.53
CA GLU A 17 -8.85 -16.39 4.49
C GLU A 17 -8.60 -17.27 5.71
N ARG A 18 -7.38 -17.25 6.26
CA ARG A 18 -7.02 -17.95 7.50
C ARG A 18 -7.56 -17.28 8.77
N TYR A 19 -8.10 -16.07 8.66
CA TYR A 19 -8.55 -15.23 9.77
C TYR A 19 -9.98 -14.69 9.53
N PRO A 20 -11.00 -15.56 9.36
CA PRO A 20 -12.35 -15.14 8.97
C PRO A 20 -13.02 -14.23 10.02
N GLU A 21 -12.77 -14.44 11.31
CA GLU A 21 -13.30 -13.57 12.37
C GLU A 21 -12.66 -12.17 12.35
N LEU A 22 -11.37 -12.09 12.01
CA LEU A 22 -10.69 -10.81 11.83
C LEU A 22 -11.26 -10.09 10.61
N ALA A 23 -11.40 -10.79 9.48
CA ALA A 23 -11.95 -10.24 8.25
C ALA A 23 -13.31 -9.56 8.44
N ARG A 24 -14.20 -10.15 9.25
CA ARG A 24 -15.53 -9.58 9.56
C ARG A 24 -15.48 -8.29 10.38
N ARG A 25 -14.42 -8.09 11.16
CA ARG A 25 -14.23 -6.91 12.02
C ARG A 25 -13.54 -5.75 11.29
N LEU A 26 -12.89 -6.03 10.16
CA LEU A 26 -12.09 -5.04 9.46
C LEU A 26 -12.96 -4.14 8.56
N PRO A 27 -12.77 -2.81 8.63
CA PRO A 27 -13.46 -1.90 7.73
C PRO A 27 -12.90 -2.01 6.30
N PRO A 28 -13.64 -1.58 5.27
CA PRO A 28 -13.04 -1.42 3.95
C PRO A 28 -11.91 -0.39 4.01
N LEU A 29 -10.75 -0.72 3.42
CA LEU A 29 -9.66 0.23 3.31
C LEU A 29 -9.96 1.29 2.24
N ASN A 30 -9.58 2.54 2.54
CA ASN A 30 -9.44 3.60 1.54
C ASN A 30 -7.99 3.66 1.05
N PRO A 31 -7.71 3.29 -0.21
CA PRO A 31 -6.40 3.39 -0.83
C PRO A 31 -5.77 4.80 -0.75
N GLY A 32 -6.55 5.83 -1.04
CA GLY A 32 -6.04 7.20 -1.03
C GLY A 32 -5.58 7.65 0.36
N ALA A 33 -6.13 7.06 1.43
CA ALA A 33 -5.91 7.55 2.79
C ALA A 33 -4.48 7.29 3.28
N LEU A 34 -3.88 6.15 2.93
CA LEU A 34 -2.47 5.89 3.24
C LEU A 34 -1.56 6.87 2.51
N ALA A 35 -1.82 7.11 1.21
CA ALA A 35 -1.00 8.01 0.41
C ALA A 35 -1.07 9.44 0.95
N VAL A 36 -2.27 9.92 1.28
CA VAL A 36 -2.46 11.25 1.86
C VAL A 36 -1.78 11.36 3.22
N ASP A 37 -1.97 10.40 4.12
CA ASP A 37 -1.33 10.45 5.44
C ASP A 37 0.21 10.35 5.33
N ALA A 38 0.73 9.44 4.51
CA ALA A 38 2.17 9.25 4.35
C ALA A 38 2.89 10.44 3.69
N ILE A 39 2.23 11.14 2.76
CA ILE A 39 2.86 12.24 2.01
C ILE A 39 2.66 13.59 2.72
N VAL A 40 1.46 13.86 3.22
CA VAL A 40 1.08 15.18 3.78
C VAL A 40 0.40 15.11 5.15
N GLY A 41 0.25 13.93 5.76
CA GLY A 41 -0.49 13.76 7.01
C GLY A 41 0.05 14.59 8.17
N ASP A 42 1.37 14.71 8.30
CA ASP A 42 2.00 15.56 9.33
C ASP A 42 1.69 17.05 9.15
N LEU A 43 1.60 17.52 7.91
CA LEU A 43 1.18 18.89 7.62
C LEU A 43 -0.30 19.08 7.97
N LEU A 44 -1.15 18.14 7.57
CA LEU A 44 -2.60 18.19 7.84
C LEU A 44 -2.93 18.14 9.33
N ARG A 45 -2.10 17.46 10.15
CA ARG A 45 -2.24 17.45 11.62
C ARG A 45 -2.11 18.85 12.23
N GLY A 46 -1.40 19.77 11.58
CA GLY A 46 -1.28 21.17 11.96
C GLY A 46 -2.39 22.09 11.46
N VAL A 47 -3.29 21.60 10.59
CA VAL A 47 -4.37 22.38 9.98
C VAL A 47 -5.72 21.96 10.57
N PRO A 48 -6.56 22.91 11.05
CA PRO A 48 -7.92 22.62 11.49
C PRO A 48 -8.72 21.88 10.41
N GLU A 49 -9.52 20.88 10.78
CA GLU A 49 -10.24 20.04 9.81
C GLU A 49 -11.10 20.84 8.82
N ALA A 50 -11.76 21.90 9.30
CA ALA A 50 -12.59 22.78 8.47
C ALA A 50 -11.81 23.61 7.42
N GLU A 51 -10.48 23.70 7.56
CA GLU A 51 -9.58 24.46 6.69
C GLU A 51 -8.78 23.56 5.74
N ARG A 52 -8.89 22.23 5.88
CA ARG A 52 -8.17 21.29 5.02
C ARG A 52 -8.77 21.28 3.62
N PRO A 53 -7.95 21.13 2.56
CA PRO A 53 -8.46 20.86 1.22
C PRO A 53 -9.34 19.60 1.20
N PRO A 54 -10.31 19.51 0.27
CA PRO A 54 -11.07 18.30 0.05
C PRO A 54 -10.15 17.09 -0.14
N PHE A 55 -10.54 15.94 0.40
CA PHE A 55 -9.72 14.73 0.34
C PHE A 55 -9.38 14.33 -1.10
N GLU A 56 -10.33 14.50 -2.01
CA GLU A 56 -10.19 14.20 -3.43
C GLU A 56 -9.10 15.03 -4.12
N GLU A 57 -8.83 16.24 -3.62
CA GLU A 57 -7.75 17.10 -4.13
C GLU A 57 -6.38 16.72 -3.54
N LEU A 58 -6.37 16.03 -2.39
CA LEU A 58 -5.16 15.58 -1.72
C LEU A 58 -4.65 14.25 -2.27
N VAL A 59 -5.53 13.40 -2.80
CA VAL A 59 -5.15 12.08 -3.33
C VAL A 59 -4.28 12.27 -4.57
N PRO A 60 -3.00 11.82 -4.55
CA PRO A 60 -2.15 11.92 -5.72
C PRO A 60 -2.77 11.19 -6.92
N PRO A 61 -2.68 11.71 -8.15
CA PRO A 61 -3.18 11.01 -9.35
C PRO A 61 -2.60 9.58 -9.49
N GLY A 62 -1.36 9.38 -9.03
CA GLY A 62 -0.68 8.09 -8.99
C GLY A 62 -1.03 7.18 -7.81
N ALA A 63 -1.82 7.61 -6.82
CA ALA A 63 -2.12 6.79 -5.64
C ALA A 63 -2.96 5.54 -6.00
N ALA A 64 -3.80 5.61 -7.03
CA ALA A 64 -4.51 4.43 -7.56
C ALA A 64 -3.55 3.31 -8.01
N ILE A 65 -2.34 3.69 -8.44
CA ILE A 65 -1.29 2.78 -8.91
C ILE A 65 -0.71 1.94 -7.76
N LEU A 66 -0.58 2.53 -6.57
CA LEU A 66 -0.03 1.85 -5.38
C LEU A 66 -0.88 0.65 -4.94
N TYR A 67 -2.17 0.64 -5.29
CA TYR A 67 -3.12 -0.38 -4.86
C TYR A 67 -3.54 -1.35 -5.98
N GLY A 68 -2.79 -1.38 -7.09
CA GLY A 68 -3.09 -2.28 -8.22
C GLY A 68 -4.43 -2.03 -8.90
N LYS A 69 -5.11 -0.92 -8.60
CA LYS A 69 -6.35 -0.51 -9.25
C LYS A 69 -6.00 0.33 -10.48
N GLU A 70 -5.72 -0.34 -11.59
CA GLU A 70 -5.52 0.34 -12.87
C GLU A 70 -6.78 1.12 -13.26
N LYS A 71 -6.63 2.41 -13.55
CA LYS A 71 -7.50 3.06 -14.53
C LYS A 71 -6.99 2.63 -15.91
N ALA A 72 -7.89 2.20 -16.78
CA ALA A 72 -7.56 1.77 -18.15
C ALA A 72 -6.72 2.79 -18.95
N GLN A 73 -6.74 4.07 -18.55
CA GLN A 73 -6.00 5.17 -19.18
C GLN A 73 -4.54 5.31 -18.70
N GLU A 74 -4.12 4.65 -17.61
CA GLU A 74 -2.72 4.69 -17.12
C GLU A 74 -1.86 3.54 -17.68
N ALA A 75 -2.46 2.53 -18.32
CA ALA A 75 -1.74 1.38 -18.87
C ALA A 75 -0.72 1.77 -19.97
N GLU A 76 -1.10 2.71 -20.84
CA GLU A 76 -0.22 3.25 -21.88
C GLU A 76 0.93 4.06 -21.27
N ARG A 77 0.65 4.95 -20.30
CA ARG A 77 1.67 5.78 -19.64
C ARG A 77 2.71 4.96 -18.86
N ARG A 78 2.31 3.78 -18.36
CA ARG A 78 3.22 2.83 -17.69
C ARG A 78 3.99 1.94 -18.64
N ALA A 79 3.69 1.88 -19.95
CA ALA A 79 4.52 1.16 -20.90
C ALA A 79 5.99 1.62 -20.85
N GLU A 80 6.18 2.88 -20.50
CA GLU A 80 7.47 3.56 -20.46
C GLU A 80 8.10 3.61 -19.05
N PHE A 81 7.38 3.22 -17.98
CA PHE A 81 7.90 3.31 -16.62
C PHE A 81 8.73 2.08 -16.23
N GLU A 82 10.05 2.29 -16.14
CA GLU A 82 11.00 1.30 -15.61
C GLU A 82 10.64 0.99 -14.13
N GLY A 83 10.33 -0.27 -13.83
CA GLY A 83 9.90 -0.70 -12.48
C GLY A 83 8.40 -1.01 -12.31
N ARG A 84 7.57 -0.87 -13.35
CA ARG A 84 6.12 -1.20 -13.28
C ARG A 84 5.80 -2.64 -12.82
N ASN A 85 6.74 -3.57 -13.02
CA ASN A 85 6.58 -4.98 -12.63
C ASN A 85 6.68 -5.21 -11.11
N GLN A 86 7.11 -4.21 -10.34
CA GLN A 86 7.08 -4.28 -8.88
C GLN A 86 5.64 -4.39 -8.33
N PHE A 87 4.64 -3.91 -9.08
CA PHE A 87 3.27 -3.75 -8.63
C PHE A 87 2.39 -4.97 -8.91
N GLN A 88 2.83 -6.15 -8.43
CA GLN A 88 2.01 -7.36 -8.47
C GLN A 88 1.41 -7.63 -7.09
N VAL A 89 0.17 -8.11 -7.08
CA VAL A 89 -0.43 -8.76 -5.90
C VAL A 89 0.44 -9.95 -5.54
N ALA A 90 0.83 -10.06 -4.26
CA ALA A 90 1.76 -11.03 -3.66
C ALA A 90 2.29 -12.13 -4.60
N ASN A 91 3.36 -11.83 -5.34
CA ASN A 91 4.04 -12.80 -6.22
C ASN A 91 5.55 -12.78 -5.98
N ALA A 92 6.00 -13.54 -4.98
CA ALA A 92 7.39 -13.58 -4.56
C ALA A 92 8.31 -14.07 -5.69
N ALA A 93 7.89 -15.06 -6.49
CA ALA A 93 8.72 -15.63 -7.56
C ALA A 93 9.00 -14.61 -8.66
N ALA A 94 7.97 -13.90 -9.13
CA ALA A 94 8.14 -12.83 -10.11
C ALA A 94 8.97 -11.67 -9.55
N ARG A 95 8.78 -11.34 -8.26
CA ARG A 95 9.55 -10.29 -7.57
C ARG A 95 11.04 -10.62 -7.52
N VAL A 96 11.40 -11.84 -7.10
CA VAL A 96 12.81 -12.28 -7.04
C VAL A 96 13.46 -12.23 -8.42
N LYS A 97 12.77 -12.73 -9.45
CA LYS A 97 13.26 -12.64 -10.83
C LYS A 97 13.52 -11.19 -11.25
N TRP A 98 12.61 -10.28 -10.92
CA TRP A 98 12.78 -8.86 -11.21
C TRP A 98 13.96 -8.25 -10.43
N LEU A 99 14.16 -8.62 -9.16
CA LEU A 99 15.32 -8.17 -8.38
C LEU A 99 16.65 -8.58 -9.04
N ASP A 100 16.74 -9.80 -9.56
CA ASP A 100 17.91 -10.29 -10.29
C ASP A 100 18.16 -9.46 -11.57
N GLU A 101 17.10 -9.18 -12.34
CA GLU A 101 17.16 -8.35 -13.55
C GLU A 101 17.62 -6.91 -13.28
N GLN A 102 17.32 -6.36 -12.10
CA GLN A 102 17.70 -5.02 -11.69
C GLN A 102 19.03 -4.94 -10.92
N GLY A 103 19.65 -6.09 -10.60
CA GLY A 103 20.86 -6.14 -9.78
C GLY A 103 20.64 -5.73 -8.31
N ILE A 104 19.42 -5.90 -7.79
CA ILE A 104 19.07 -5.64 -6.39
C ILE A 104 19.34 -6.90 -5.57
N ALA A 105 20.31 -6.83 -4.67
CA ALA A 105 20.76 -7.98 -3.88
C ALA A 105 19.83 -8.30 -2.71
N GLN A 106 19.16 -7.29 -2.16
CA GLN A 106 18.21 -7.42 -1.06
C GLN A 106 17.13 -6.35 -1.20
N GLN A 107 15.90 -6.73 -0.89
CA GLN A 107 14.79 -5.78 -0.81
C GLN A 107 14.00 -5.99 0.49
N HIS A 108 13.69 -4.90 1.19
CA HIS A 108 12.74 -4.91 2.31
C HIS A 108 11.35 -4.61 1.76
N VAL A 109 10.37 -5.40 2.17
CA VAL A 109 9.00 -5.31 1.65
C VAL A 109 8.01 -4.99 2.76
N ILE A 110 7.20 -3.97 2.52
CA ILE A 110 6.17 -3.47 3.43
C ILE A 110 4.79 -3.89 2.89
N CYS A 111 4.00 -4.54 3.74
CA CYS A 111 2.64 -4.94 3.43
C CYS A 111 1.70 -3.73 3.44
N LEU A 112 1.20 -3.33 2.26
CA LEU A 112 0.35 -2.13 2.09
C LEU A 112 -0.97 -2.22 2.86
N SER A 113 -1.69 -3.34 2.75
CA SER A 113 -2.89 -3.58 3.55
C SER A 113 -2.59 -3.54 5.06
N GLY A 114 -1.48 -4.15 5.50
CA GLY A 114 -1.09 -4.17 6.91
C GLY A 114 -0.83 -2.78 7.50
N ILE A 115 -0.08 -1.92 6.80
CA ILE A 115 0.14 -0.53 7.23
C ILE A 115 -1.13 0.30 7.13
N ALA A 116 -1.94 0.13 6.06
CA ALA A 116 -3.17 0.88 5.88
C ALA A 116 -4.18 0.65 7.01
N TYR A 117 -4.35 -0.61 7.45
CA TYR A 117 -5.20 -0.92 8.61
C TYR A 117 -4.66 -0.32 9.92
N ASN A 118 -3.33 -0.26 10.10
CA ASN A 118 -2.74 0.37 11.28
C ASN A 118 -2.99 1.89 11.36
N LEU A 119 -3.23 2.51 10.21
CA LEU A 119 -3.57 3.91 10.06
C LEU A 119 -5.08 4.16 10.20
N GLN A 120 -5.90 3.32 9.57
CA GLN A 120 -7.34 3.56 9.41
C GLN A 120 -8.19 2.94 10.54
N VAL A 121 -7.63 2.03 11.33
CA VAL A 121 -8.32 1.42 12.49
C VAL A 121 -7.94 2.15 13.77
N ALA A 122 -8.92 2.77 14.43
CA ALA A 122 -8.70 3.43 15.72
C ALA A 122 -8.45 2.44 16.87
N ASP A 123 -9.14 1.29 16.89
CA ASP A 123 -9.02 0.28 17.94
C ASP A 123 -7.62 -0.35 17.96
N ALA A 124 -6.86 -0.10 19.03
CA ALA A 124 -5.51 -0.63 19.22
C ALA A 124 -5.47 -2.16 19.34
N ALA A 125 -6.52 -2.80 19.88
CA ALA A 125 -6.59 -4.25 19.96
C ALA A 125 -6.78 -4.85 18.57
N LEU A 126 -7.70 -4.30 17.76
CA LEU A 126 -7.90 -4.73 16.38
C LEU A 126 -6.65 -4.52 15.52
N ARG A 127 -5.91 -3.41 15.69
CA ARG A 127 -4.62 -3.19 15.01
C ARG A 127 -3.58 -4.26 15.33
N ARG A 128 -3.48 -4.68 16.60
CA ARG A 128 -2.59 -5.77 17.02
C ARG A 128 -2.96 -7.10 16.36
N ASP A 129 -4.25 -7.39 16.24
CA ASP A 129 -4.72 -8.60 15.54
C ASP A 129 -4.33 -8.57 14.06
N VAL A 130 -4.43 -7.41 13.39
CA VAL A 130 -3.95 -7.24 12.01
C VAL A 130 -2.44 -7.47 11.91
N ILE A 131 -1.64 -6.84 12.77
CA ILE A 131 -0.18 -7.03 12.77
C ILE A 131 0.19 -8.50 12.95
N ARG A 132 -0.53 -9.24 13.82
CA ARG A 132 -0.31 -10.68 13.99
C ARG A 132 -0.69 -11.48 12.76
N ALA A 133 -1.72 -11.09 12.03
CA ALA A 133 -2.10 -11.78 10.79
C ALA A 133 -1.12 -11.50 9.64
N CYS A 134 -0.46 -10.35 9.63
CA CYS A 134 0.52 -9.97 8.63
C CYS A 134 1.91 -10.62 8.82
N ASN A 135 2.24 -11.09 10.03
CA ASN A 135 3.53 -11.73 10.36
C ASN A 135 3.39 -13.25 10.42
#